data_AF-A0A968D494-F1
#
_entry.id   AF-A0A968D494-F1
#
_cell.length_a   1.000
_cell.length_b   1.000
_cell.length_c   1.000
_cell.angle_alpha   90.00
_cell.angle_beta   90.00
_cell.angle_gamma   90.00
#
_symmetry.space_group_name_H-M   'P 1'
#
loop_
_entity.id
_entity.type
_entity.pdbx_description
1 polymer ?
#
loop_
_entity_poly.entity_id
_entity_poly.type
_entity_poly.pdbx_seq_one_letter_code
_entity_poly.pdbx_strand_id
1 'polypeptide(L)' 'FLLVRLSPVIALSPTTMVVITTVGAVTALFAAVVSLTQTDVKRTLAYSTISQLGFMTFLCGVGAF' A
#
# COMPACT_ATOMS: atom_id res chain seq x y z
N PHE A 1 6.25 1.81 -8.93
CA PHE A 1 6.72 2.25 -10.27
C PHE A 1 5.67 3.05 -11.02
N LEU A 2 4.52 2.46 -11.41
CA LEU A 2 3.48 3.20 -12.16
C LEU A 2 2.98 4.44 -11.42
N LEU A 3 2.70 4.34 -10.12
CA LEU A 3 2.27 5.47 -9.28
C LEU A 3 3.29 6.63 -9.29
N VAL A 4 4.58 6.32 -9.25
CA VAL A 4 5.66 7.32 -9.28
C VAL A 4 5.74 8.00 -10.65
N ARG A 5 5.48 7.27 -11.75
CA ARG A 5 5.46 7.85 -13.11
C ARG A 5 4.20 8.67 -13.40
N LEU A 6 3.08 8.29 -12.79
CA LEU A 6 1.82 9.04 -12.83
C LEU A 6 1.75 10.15 -11.76
N SER A 7 2.83 10.41 -11.02
CA SER A 7 2.88 11.46 -10.00
C SER A 7 2.36 12.83 -10.46
N PRO A 8 2.67 13.37 -11.66
CA PRO A 8 2.12 14.67 -12.08
C PRO A 8 0.60 14.63 -12.30
N VAL A 9 0.03 13.49 -12.68
CA VAL A 9 -1.42 13.32 -12.90
C VAL A 9 -2.14 13.11 -11.56
N ILE A 10 -1.53 12.34 -10.65
CA ILE A 10 -2.07 12.07 -9.33
C ILE A 10 -2.05 13.34 -8.46
N ALA A 11 -1.00 14.15 -8.55
CA ALA A 11 -0.88 15.41 -7.83
C ALA A 11 -1.87 16.49 -8.28
N LEU A 12 -2.45 16.37 -9.49
CA LEU A 12 -3.46 17.30 -9.99
C LEU A 12 -4.82 17.17 -9.28
N SER A 13 -5.08 16.01 -8.66
CA SER A 13 -6.37 15.69 -8.06
C SER A 13 -6.20 15.21 -6.61
N PRO A 14 -6.58 16.04 -5.61
CA PRO A 14 -6.47 15.64 -4.21
C PRO A 14 -7.36 14.45 -3.86
N THR A 15 -8.49 14.25 -4.57
CA THR A 15 -9.36 13.08 -4.37
C THR A 15 -8.65 11.78 -4.73
N THR A 16 -7.88 11.77 -5.83
CA THR A 16 -7.11 10.60 -6.26
C THR A 16 -6.03 10.25 -5.23
N MET A 17 -5.34 11.26 -4.67
CA MET A 17 -4.36 11.05 -3.61
C MET A 17 -4.98 10.43 -2.35
N VAL A 18 -6.14 10.91 -1.92
CA VAL A 18 -6.86 10.36 -0.76
C VAL A 18 -7.27 8.90 -1.02
N VAL A 19 -7.77 8.58 -2.22
CA VAL A 19 -8.15 7.20 -2.56
C VAL A 19 -6.94 6.27 -2.53
N ILE A 20 -5.81 6.65 -3.14
CA ILE A 20 -4.59 5.82 -3.15
C ILE A 20 -4.07 5.62 -1.72
N THR A 21 -4.06 6.69 -0.92
CA THR A 21 -3.62 6.66 0.49
C THR A 21 -4.49 5.72 1.32
N THR A 22 -5.82 5.87 1.24
CA THR A 22 -6.75 5.04 2.02
C THR A 22 -6.69 3.57 1.61
N VAL A 23 -6.66 3.26 0.31
CA VAL A 23 -6.55 1.88 -0.19
C VAL A 23 -5.22 1.25 0.22
N GLY A 24 -4.11 1.98 0.11
CA GLY A 24 -2.78 1.52 0.54
C GLY A 24 -2.73 1.21 2.04
N ALA A 25 -3.26 2.11 2.88
CA ALA A 25 -3.31 1.93 4.32
C ALA A 25 -4.16 0.74 4.74
N VAL A 26 -5.36 0.59 4.17
CA VAL A 26 -6.26 -0.53 4.47
C VAL A 26 -5.62 -1.85 4.06
N THR A 27 -5.00 -1.92 2.88
CA THR A 27 -4.33 -3.12 2.39
C THR A 27 -3.14 -3.51 3.28
N ALA A 28 -2.33 -2.52 3.69
CA ALA A 28 -1.18 -2.74 4.55
C ALA A 28 -1.58 -3.29 5.93
N LEU A 29 -2.59 -2.67 6.56
CA LEU A 29 -3.12 -3.10 7.86
C LEU A 29 -3.79 -4.47 7.78
N PHE A 30 -4.61 -4.71 6.76
CA PHE A 30 -5.28 -5.99 6.58
C PHE A 30 -4.26 -7.12 6.40
N ALA A 31 -3.28 -6.95 5.52
CA ALA A 31 -2.24 -7.95 5.30
C ALA A 31 -1.39 -8.19 6.56
N ALA A 32 -1.10 -7.14 7.35
CA ALA A 32 -0.38 -7.27 8.61
C ALA A 32 -1.17 -8.10 9.63
N VAL A 33 -2.44 -7.80 9.84
CA VAL A 33 -3.31 -8.56 10.77
C VAL A 33 -3.45 -10.01 10.33
N VAL A 34 -3.66 -10.26 9.04
CA VAL A 34 -3.77 -11.63 8.51
C VAL A 34 -2.46 -12.38 8.69
N SER A 35 -1.30 -11.73 8.50
CA SER A 35 0.02 -12.37 8.64
C SER A 35 0.27 -12.96 10.05
N LEU A 36 -0.27 -12.32 11.09
CA LEU A 36 -0.15 -12.77 12.49
C LEU A 36 -0.93 -14.06 12.76
N THR A 37 -1.99 -14.31 12.00
CA THR A 37 -2.85 -15.50 12.15
C THR A 37 -2.37 -16.70 11.32
N GLN A 38 -1.37 -16.51 10.45
CA GLN A 38 -0.85 -17.58 9.62
C GLN A 38 0.15 -18.44 10.41
N THR A 39 -0.10 -19.75 10.44
CA THR A 39 0.76 -20.75 11.10
C THR A 39 1.96 -21.17 10.25
N ASP A 40 1.87 -20.99 8.93
CA ASP A 40 2.94 -21.34 7.99
C ASP A 40 3.85 -20.13 7.72
N VAL A 41 5.15 -20.28 8.01
CA VAL A 41 6.17 -19.23 7.78
C VAL A 41 6.15 -18.69 6.34
N LYS A 42 5.96 -19.57 5.35
CA LYS A 42 5.89 -19.17 3.93
C LYS A 42 4.71 -18.25 3.65
N ARG A 43 3.56 -18.48 4.30
CA ARG A 43 2.37 -17.63 4.15
C ARG A 43 2.56 -16.31 4.87
N THR A 44 3.09 -16.33 6.08
CA THR A 44 3.42 -15.09 6.82
C THR A 44 4.36 -14.20 6.02
N LEU A 45 5.38 -14.77 5.36
CA LEU A 45 6.31 -14.02 4.51
C LEU A 45 5.66 -13.49 3.23
N ALA A 46 4.73 -14.24 2.62
CA ALA A 46 3.95 -13.73 1.50
C ALA A 46 3.10 -12.52 1.94
N TYR A 47 2.40 -12.62 3.06
CA TYR A 47 1.58 -11.52 3.57
C TYR A 47 2.40 -10.30 4.03
N SER A 48 3.63 -10.49 4.52
CA SER A 48 4.51 -9.36 4.83
C SER A 48 4.90 -8.58 3.58
N THR A 49 5.14 -9.26 2.43
CA THR A 49 5.37 -8.56 1.15
C THR A 49 4.14 -7.80 0.67
N ILE A 50 2.94 -8.36 0.85
CA ILE A 50 1.68 -7.66 0.51
C ILE A 50 1.51 -6.42 1.38
N SER A 51 1.78 -6.53 2.68
CA SER A 51 1.71 -5.39 3.60
C SER A 51 2.72 -4.30 3.21
N GLN A 52 3.94 -4.69 2.84
CA GLN A 52 5.00 -3.77 2.42
C GLN A 52 4.68 -3.07 1.10
N LEU A 53 4.09 -3.77 0.13
CA LEU A 53 3.57 -3.17 -1.11
C LEU A 53 2.40 -2.21 -0.85
N GLY A 54 1.52 -2.54 0.10
CA GLY A 54 0.47 -1.65 0.58
C GLY A 54 1.05 -0.36 1.19
N PHE A 55 2.09 -0.48 2.01
CA PHE A 55 2.82 0.65 2.57
C PHE A 55 3.46 1.54 1.51
N MET A 56 4.12 0.95 0.50
CA MET A 56 4.68 1.70 -0.63
C MET A 56 3.60 2.47 -1.40
N THR A 57 2.42 1.87 -1.54
CA THR A 57 1.26 2.50 -2.20
C THR A 57 0.69 3.65 -1.37
N PHE A 58 0.60 3.47 -0.04
CA PHE A 58 0.22 4.52 0.90
C PHE A 58 1.16 5.73 0.81
N LEU A 59 2.48 5.50 0.85
CA LEU A 59 3.49 6.57 0.76
C LEU A 59 3.36 7.36 -0.55
N CYS A 60 3.18 6.67 -1.68
CA CYS A 60 2.93 7.33 -2.97
C CYS A 60 1.65 8.19 -2.94
N GLY A 61 0.62 7.77 -2.20
CA GLY A 61 -0.64 8.51 -2.03
C GLY A 61 -0.49 9.79 -1.20
N VAL A 62 0.39 9.80 -0.20
CA VAL A 62 0.71 10.98 0.64
C VAL A 62 1.61 11.98 -0.10
N GLY A 63 2.09 11.63 -1.29
CA GLY A 63 3.00 12.46 -2.07
C GLY A 63 4.48 12.21 -1.78
N ALA A 64 4.80 11.11 -1.07
CA ALA A 64 6.17 10.62 -0.91
C ALA A 64 6.51 9.65 -2.05
N PHE A 65 6.69 10.21 -3.26
CA PHE A 65 7.09 9.49 -4.48
C PHE A 65 8.53 9.79 -4.91
#